data_AF-S8G003-F1
#
_entry.id   AF-S8G003-F1
#
_cell.length_a   1.000
_cell.length_b   1.000
_cell.length_c   1.000
_cell.angle_alpha   90.00
_cell.angle_beta   90.00
_cell.angle_gamma   90.00
#
_symmetry.space_group_name_H-M   'P 1'
#
loop_
_entity.id
_entity.type
_entity.pdbx_description
1 polymer ?
#
loop_
_entity_poly.entity_id
_entity_poly.type
_entity_poly.pdbx_seq_one_letter_code
_entity_poly.pdbx_strand_id
1 'polypeptide(L)'
;MINEKDGSLSAAPAEDSASSAAPSSPQQLIPQELLIGISMGFGTAPIASTEAPYQGTIPTLVALPYGDKAPFYIQGPNWRSVLKFMARLPATRVEPSIDALKRLKGEARLRVVVSFVKVHSASDEWITGVYMSIDVPVPVNAPNAVRFRSGDSTVVPWSYTISAAPAVMRDGAEGPLSKFYTIPSVPGNLYPTLPTTFPDLATYLASAFELSRNGAPEGYPGLRRLSKLVGSLYPEEDFDMMEADEKVGMRQKLKNFVGFGSKPQRSRNAEMYELVTPFVPDDYGR
;
A
#
# COMPACT_ATOMS: atom_id res chain seq x y z
N MET A 1 -54.86 28.79 -43.88
CA MET A 1 -54.26 28.26 -42.65
C MET A 1 -52.76 28.56 -42.70
N ILE A 2 -52.32 29.51 -41.88
CA ILE A 2 -51.03 29.66 -41.19
C ILE A 2 -49.71 29.57 -42.00
N ASN A 3 -49.12 30.76 -42.16
CA ASN A 3 -47.73 31.26 -42.05
C ASN A 3 -46.50 30.68 -42.78
N GLU A 4 -45.80 31.63 -43.43
CA GLU A 4 -44.36 32.02 -43.33
C GLU A 4 -43.31 30.92 -43.11
N LYS A 5 -42.22 30.92 -43.90
CA LYS A 5 -40.99 31.68 -43.58
C LYS A 5 -39.86 31.43 -44.58
N ASP A 6 -39.06 32.46 -44.74
CA ASP A 6 -37.77 32.55 -45.44
C ASP A 6 -36.76 31.46 -45.09
N GLY A 7 -35.77 31.26 -45.97
CA GLY A 7 -34.57 30.51 -45.61
C GLY A 7 -33.57 30.31 -46.74
N SER A 8 -32.80 31.35 -47.03
CA SER A 8 -31.46 31.30 -47.66
C SER A 8 -30.64 30.10 -47.19
N LEU A 9 -29.80 29.53 -48.06
CA LEU A 9 -28.41 29.15 -47.72
C LEU A 9 -27.60 28.78 -48.98
N SER A 10 -26.70 29.69 -49.31
CA SER A 10 -25.46 29.46 -50.08
C SER A 10 -24.48 28.69 -49.21
N ALA A 11 -23.90 27.59 -49.72
CA ALA A 11 -22.80 26.88 -49.07
C ALA A 11 -21.52 27.02 -49.91
N ALA A 12 -20.58 27.79 -49.36
CA ALA A 12 -19.17 27.86 -49.75
C ALA A 12 -18.36 26.89 -48.83
N PRO A 13 -17.05 26.65 -49.13
CA PRO A 13 -16.38 25.39 -48.87
C PRO A 13 -15.69 25.27 -47.50
N ALA A 14 -15.16 24.06 -47.30
CA ALA A 14 -14.45 23.53 -46.14
C ALA A 14 -13.35 24.45 -45.57
N GLU A 15 -13.35 24.60 -44.23
CA GLU A 15 -12.23 25.11 -43.45
C GLU A 15 -11.74 24.04 -42.46
N ASP A 16 -10.42 23.87 -42.54
CA ASP A 16 -9.43 23.38 -41.58
C ASP A 16 -9.82 22.47 -40.41
N SER A 17 -9.27 21.26 -40.51
CA SER A 17 -9.09 20.31 -39.42
C SER A 17 -8.00 20.81 -38.46
N ALA A 18 -8.37 21.59 -37.45
CA ALA A 18 -7.52 21.81 -36.29
C ALA A 18 -7.47 20.53 -35.44
N SER A 19 -6.42 19.74 -35.64
CA SER A 19 -6.02 18.63 -34.78
C SER A 19 -5.72 19.17 -33.38
N SER A 20 -6.69 19.06 -32.48
CA SER A 20 -6.49 19.21 -31.04
C SER A 20 -5.61 18.07 -30.54
N ALA A 21 -4.30 18.32 -30.46
CA ALA A 21 -3.39 17.48 -29.69
C ALA A 21 -3.75 17.64 -28.21
N ALA A 22 -4.43 16.64 -27.65
CA ALA A 22 -4.63 16.54 -26.22
C ALA A 22 -3.27 16.54 -25.52
N PRO A 23 -3.10 17.27 -24.40
CA PRO A 23 -1.85 17.25 -23.65
C PRO A 23 -1.60 15.83 -23.15
N SER A 24 -0.54 15.19 -23.65
CA SER A 24 -0.06 13.90 -23.17
C SER A 24 0.22 14.03 -21.67
N SER A 25 -0.56 13.33 -20.85
CA SER A 25 -0.25 13.12 -19.44
C SER A 25 1.21 12.69 -19.31
N PRO A 26 2.00 13.25 -18.37
CA PRO A 26 3.40 12.85 -18.19
C PRO A 26 3.41 11.34 -17.98
N GLN A 27 4.02 10.63 -18.93
CA GLN A 27 4.15 9.18 -18.89
C GLN A 27 5.00 8.86 -17.65
N GLN A 28 4.36 8.36 -16.61
CA GLN A 28 5.05 7.88 -15.43
C GLN A 28 5.90 6.68 -15.85
N LEU A 29 7.20 6.90 -15.97
CA LEU A 29 8.18 5.85 -16.23
C LEU A 29 8.36 5.05 -14.94
N ILE A 30 7.52 4.04 -14.76
CA ILE A 30 7.66 3.06 -13.70
C ILE A 30 8.59 1.95 -14.22
N PRO A 31 9.69 1.63 -13.52
CA PRO A 31 10.56 0.52 -13.89
C PRO A 31 9.74 -0.77 -14.06
N GLN A 32 9.93 -1.48 -15.17
CA GLN A 32 9.16 -2.70 -15.49
C GLN A 32 9.31 -3.78 -14.42
N GLU A 33 10.48 -3.83 -13.76
CA GLU A 33 10.76 -4.74 -12.65
C GLU A 33 9.79 -4.54 -11.47
N LEU A 34 9.32 -3.31 -11.23
CA LEU A 34 8.36 -3.01 -10.17
C LEU A 34 6.93 -3.38 -10.54
N LEU A 35 6.66 -3.77 -11.79
CA LEU A 35 5.35 -4.20 -12.27
C LEU A 35 5.18 -5.72 -12.27
N ILE A 36 6.25 -6.47 -12.01
CA ILE A 36 6.23 -7.93 -11.99
C ILE A 36 5.56 -8.42 -10.71
N GLY A 37 4.57 -9.30 -10.86
CA GLY A 37 3.83 -9.90 -9.73
C GLY A 37 2.88 -8.95 -9.02
N ILE A 38 2.75 -7.71 -9.50
CA ILE A 38 1.83 -6.72 -8.93
C ILE A 38 0.41 -6.99 -9.41
N SER A 39 -0.55 -6.88 -8.51
CA SER A 39 -1.96 -6.74 -8.85
C SER A 39 -2.65 -5.79 -7.88
N MET A 40 -3.70 -5.11 -8.33
CA MET A 40 -4.49 -4.24 -7.47
C MET A 40 -5.94 -4.20 -7.92
N GLY A 41 -6.85 -3.96 -6.99
CA GLY A 41 -8.27 -3.93 -7.29
C GLY A 41 -9.13 -3.96 -6.04
N PHE A 42 -10.42 -4.24 -6.19
CA PHE A 42 -11.34 -4.43 -5.06
C PHE A 42 -11.69 -5.91 -4.89
N GLY A 43 -11.86 -6.37 -3.65
CA GLY A 43 -12.26 -7.75 -3.38
C GLY A 43 -11.14 -8.60 -2.83
N THR A 44 -11.07 -9.85 -3.29
CA THR A 44 -10.02 -10.80 -2.92
C THR A 44 -8.92 -10.75 -3.96
N ALA A 45 -7.68 -10.61 -3.52
CA ALA A 45 -6.54 -10.60 -4.42
C ALA A 45 -6.31 -11.99 -5.03
N PRO A 46 -5.96 -12.08 -6.33
CA PRO A 46 -5.75 -13.35 -7.01
C PRO A 46 -4.47 -14.02 -6.52
N ILE A 47 -4.55 -15.32 -6.23
CA ILE A 47 -3.36 -16.14 -5.99
C ILE A 47 -2.81 -16.56 -7.35
N ALA A 48 -1.81 -15.82 -7.83
CA ALA A 48 -1.14 -16.06 -9.11
C ALA A 48 0.37 -16.06 -8.91
N SER A 49 1.11 -16.75 -9.78
CA SER A 49 2.57 -16.76 -9.75
C SER A 49 3.13 -15.34 -9.84
N THR A 50 4.20 -15.07 -9.09
CA THR A 50 4.81 -13.74 -8.96
C THR A 50 5.49 -13.23 -10.23
N GLU A 51 5.62 -14.04 -11.28
CA GLU A 51 6.33 -13.65 -12.51
C GLU A 51 5.46 -12.93 -13.55
N ALA A 52 4.14 -12.83 -13.32
CA ALA A 52 3.25 -12.20 -14.29
C ALA A 52 3.41 -10.67 -14.33
N PRO A 53 3.62 -10.04 -15.50
CA PRO A 53 3.64 -8.58 -15.60
C PRO A 53 2.25 -7.99 -15.37
N TYR A 54 2.20 -6.82 -14.71
CA TYR A 54 0.95 -6.09 -14.46
C TYR A 54 0.17 -5.83 -15.75
N GLN A 55 -1.08 -6.33 -15.82
CA GLN A 55 -1.94 -6.25 -17.01
C GLN A 55 -2.95 -5.09 -16.98
N GLY A 56 -2.93 -4.24 -15.95
CA GLY A 56 -3.93 -3.19 -15.74
C GLY A 56 -3.45 -1.79 -16.14
N THR A 57 -4.40 -0.84 -16.15
CA THR A 57 -4.06 0.59 -16.07
C THR A 57 -3.81 0.95 -14.61
N ILE A 58 -2.78 1.75 -14.34
CA ILE A 58 -2.53 2.24 -12.97
C ILE A 58 -3.48 3.41 -12.70
N PRO A 59 -4.35 3.32 -11.68
CA PRO A 59 -5.30 4.37 -11.39
C PRO A 59 -4.58 5.60 -10.84
N THR A 60 -5.03 6.79 -11.26
CA THR A 60 -4.64 8.06 -10.62
C THR A 60 -5.51 8.35 -9.39
N LEU A 61 -6.70 7.75 -9.30
CA LEU A 61 -7.61 7.89 -8.18
C LEU A 61 -8.18 6.53 -7.78
N VAL A 62 -8.03 6.18 -6.51
CA VAL A 62 -8.68 5.05 -5.86
C VAL A 62 -9.76 5.58 -4.94
N ALA A 63 -11.02 5.48 -5.38
CA ALA A 63 -12.18 5.90 -4.60
C ALA A 63 -12.64 4.76 -3.68
N LEU A 64 -12.33 4.87 -2.38
CA LEU A 64 -12.67 3.83 -1.40
C LEU A 64 -14.17 3.86 -1.04
N PRO A 65 -14.85 2.71 -1.09
CA PRO A 65 -16.21 2.60 -0.62
C PRO A 65 -16.28 2.52 0.92
N TYR A 66 -17.49 2.67 1.46
CA TYR A 66 -17.74 2.63 2.91
C TYR A 66 -18.76 1.56 3.29
N GLY A 67 -18.50 0.83 4.37
CA GLY A 67 -19.43 -0.14 4.95
C GLY A 67 -19.29 -1.56 4.38
N ASP A 68 -20.35 -2.04 3.70
CA ASP A 68 -20.54 -3.41 3.23
C ASP A 68 -19.78 -3.77 1.95
N LYS A 69 -18.99 -2.83 1.43
CA LYS A 69 -18.27 -2.98 0.17
C LYS A 69 -16.89 -3.60 0.37
N ALA A 70 -16.41 -4.25 -0.68
CA ALA A 70 -15.11 -4.89 -0.67
C ALA A 70 -13.97 -3.88 -0.44
N PRO A 71 -12.91 -4.26 0.32
CA PRO A 71 -11.72 -3.44 0.46
C PRO A 71 -10.95 -3.35 -0.86
N PHE A 72 -10.15 -2.28 -1.01
CA PHE A 72 -9.15 -2.17 -2.07
C PHE A 72 -7.89 -2.93 -1.65
N TYR A 73 -7.24 -3.64 -2.56
CA TYR A 73 -5.99 -4.33 -2.30
C TYR A 73 -4.90 -3.90 -3.28
N ILE A 74 -3.66 -3.96 -2.81
CA ILE A 74 -2.45 -3.99 -3.64
C ILE A 74 -1.69 -5.25 -3.24
N GLN A 75 -1.31 -6.06 -4.20
CA GLN A 75 -0.58 -7.30 -4.01
C GLN A 75 0.74 -7.23 -4.76
N GLY A 76 1.78 -7.83 -4.20
CA GLY A 76 3.08 -7.97 -4.82
C GLY A 76 3.86 -9.17 -4.29
N PRO A 77 5.02 -9.48 -4.89
CA PRO A 77 5.80 -10.68 -4.58
C PRO A 77 6.32 -10.69 -3.14
N ASN A 78 6.60 -9.52 -2.56
CA ASN A 78 7.05 -9.41 -1.18
C ASN A 78 6.70 -8.04 -0.61
N TRP A 79 6.98 -7.83 0.69
CA TRP A 79 6.67 -6.58 1.38
C TRP A 79 7.35 -5.38 0.73
N ARG A 80 8.64 -5.51 0.43
CA ARG A 80 9.47 -4.43 -0.12
C ARG A 80 9.00 -3.99 -1.51
N SER A 81 8.64 -4.93 -2.37
CA SER A 81 8.13 -4.66 -3.73
C SER A 81 6.83 -3.87 -3.69
N VAL A 82 5.92 -4.18 -2.76
CA VAL A 82 4.68 -3.40 -2.58
C VAL A 82 4.99 -1.95 -2.16
N LEU A 83 5.90 -1.75 -1.20
CA LEU A 83 6.28 -0.40 -0.76
C LEU A 83 6.95 0.41 -1.87
N LYS A 84 7.90 -0.19 -2.59
CA LYS A 84 8.57 0.44 -3.73
C LYS A 84 7.58 0.83 -4.81
N PHE A 85 6.68 -0.08 -5.15
CA PHE A 85 5.63 0.16 -6.14
C PHE A 85 4.78 1.37 -5.76
N MET A 86 4.27 1.43 -4.52
CA MET A 86 3.48 2.55 -4.03
C MET A 86 4.26 3.89 -4.02
N ALA A 87 5.52 3.86 -3.58
CA ALA A 87 6.37 5.05 -3.55
C ALA A 87 6.64 5.65 -4.95
N ARG A 88 6.59 4.83 -6.00
CA ARG A 88 6.78 5.28 -7.39
C ARG A 88 5.51 5.76 -8.09
N LEU A 89 4.39 5.87 -7.36
CA LEU A 89 3.10 6.32 -7.88
C LEU A 89 2.62 7.64 -7.26
N PRO A 90 3.33 8.77 -7.50
CA PRO A 90 3.02 10.04 -6.86
C PRO A 90 1.69 10.65 -7.30
N ALA A 91 1.18 10.29 -8.48
CA ALA A 91 -0.12 10.77 -8.95
C ALA A 91 -1.30 9.94 -8.43
N THR A 92 -1.05 8.78 -7.79
CA THR A 92 -2.14 7.93 -7.31
C THR A 92 -2.61 8.39 -5.93
N ARG A 93 -3.85 8.85 -5.89
CA ARG A 93 -4.55 9.32 -4.69
C ARG A 93 -5.56 8.29 -4.21
N VAL A 94 -5.73 8.22 -2.90
CA VAL A 94 -6.73 7.39 -2.23
C VAL A 94 -7.67 8.31 -1.48
N GLU A 95 -8.94 8.29 -1.85
CA GLU A 95 -9.95 9.20 -1.30
C GLU A 95 -11.25 8.45 -1.02
N PRO A 96 -12.11 8.94 -0.11
CA PRO A 96 -13.44 8.34 0.07
C PRO A 96 -14.27 8.58 -1.19
N SER A 97 -14.97 7.55 -1.65
CA SER A 97 -15.98 7.70 -2.70
C SER A 97 -17.07 8.70 -2.30
N ILE A 98 -17.76 9.28 -3.29
CA ILE A 98 -18.85 10.23 -3.05
C ILE A 98 -19.93 9.65 -2.14
N ASP A 99 -20.23 8.35 -2.28
CA ASP A 99 -21.22 7.68 -1.43
C ASP A 99 -20.69 7.38 -0.03
N ALA A 100 -19.37 7.17 0.12
CA ALA A 100 -18.74 7.10 1.43
C ALA A 100 -18.84 8.44 2.16
N LEU A 101 -18.55 9.56 1.48
CA LEU A 101 -18.64 10.91 2.06
C LEU A 101 -20.03 11.24 2.60
N LYS A 102 -21.10 10.78 1.93
CA LYS A 102 -22.49 10.97 2.41
C LYS A 102 -22.80 10.20 3.69
N ARG A 103 -22.10 9.10 3.96
CA ARG A 103 -22.35 8.20 5.10
C ARG A 103 -21.43 8.47 6.29
N LEU A 104 -20.25 9.02 6.03
CA LEU A 104 -19.26 9.32 7.04
C LEU A 104 -19.72 10.46 7.95
N LYS A 105 -19.54 10.26 9.26
CA LYS A 105 -19.79 11.29 10.28
C LYS A 105 -18.44 11.71 10.85
N GLY A 106 -17.74 12.60 10.15
CA GLY A 106 -16.44 13.13 10.54
C GLY A 106 -15.31 12.77 9.57
N GLU A 107 -14.08 12.80 10.09
CA GLU A 107 -12.86 12.55 9.31
C GLU A 107 -12.78 11.08 8.87
N ALA A 108 -12.50 10.87 7.57
CA ALA A 108 -12.30 9.55 7.01
C ALA A 108 -10.89 9.04 7.35
N ARG A 109 -10.81 7.89 8.01
CA ARG A 109 -9.54 7.25 8.37
C ARG A 109 -9.38 5.91 7.66
N LEU A 110 -8.15 5.55 7.34
CA LEU A 110 -7.82 4.33 6.63
C LEU A 110 -7.42 3.21 7.59
N ARG A 111 -8.08 2.06 7.47
CA ARG A 111 -7.65 0.80 8.09
C ARG A 111 -6.86 -0.01 7.07
N VAL A 112 -5.76 -0.59 7.54
CA VAL A 112 -4.90 -1.45 6.73
C VAL A 112 -4.77 -2.84 7.36
N VAL A 113 -4.94 -3.87 6.52
CA VAL A 113 -4.64 -5.26 6.85
C VAL A 113 -3.62 -5.79 5.85
N VAL A 114 -2.50 -6.27 6.35
CA VAL A 114 -1.46 -6.92 5.54
C VAL A 114 -1.73 -8.41 5.56
N SER A 115 -1.89 -9.05 4.41
CA SER A 115 -1.99 -10.50 4.26
C SER A 115 -0.73 -11.07 3.62
N PHE A 116 -0.37 -12.27 4.02
CA PHE A 116 0.66 -13.09 3.38
C PHE A 116 0.00 -14.40 2.94
N VAL A 117 0.11 -14.73 1.66
CA VAL A 117 -0.60 -15.88 1.09
C VAL A 117 0.40 -16.76 0.37
N LYS A 118 0.32 -18.06 0.66
CA LYS A 118 1.16 -19.06 0.04
C LYS A 118 0.63 -19.40 -1.35
N VAL A 119 1.48 -19.39 -2.37
CA VAL A 119 1.06 -19.68 -3.76
C VAL A 119 0.51 -21.10 -3.88
N HIS A 120 1.19 -22.04 -3.21
CA HIS A 120 0.82 -23.44 -3.16
C HIS A 120 1.24 -24.03 -1.81
N SER A 121 0.52 -25.03 -1.30
CA SER A 121 0.82 -25.64 0.01
C SER A 121 2.25 -26.19 0.12
N ALA A 122 2.77 -26.72 -0.98
CA ALA A 122 4.12 -27.27 -1.10
C ALA A 122 5.18 -26.28 -1.61
N SER A 123 4.82 -25.06 -2.00
CA SER A 123 5.81 -24.02 -2.36
C SER A 123 6.44 -23.45 -1.09
N ASP A 124 7.53 -22.69 -1.17
CA ASP A 124 7.97 -21.80 -0.08
C ASP A 124 7.71 -20.33 -0.41
N GLU A 125 7.09 -20.07 -1.55
CA GLU A 125 6.76 -18.75 -2.06
C GLU A 125 5.52 -18.17 -1.36
N TRP A 126 5.70 -16.96 -0.84
CA TRP A 126 4.66 -16.15 -0.24
C TRP A 126 4.43 -14.88 -1.05
N ILE A 127 3.19 -14.42 -1.04
CA ILE A 127 2.76 -13.19 -1.70
C ILE A 127 2.25 -12.23 -0.63
N THR A 128 2.66 -10.96 -0.71
CA THR A 128 2.17 -9.91 0.19
C THR A 128 1.00 -9.17 -0.43
N GLY A 129 -0.10 -9.04 0.31
CA GLY A 129 -1.26 -8.22 -0.01
C GLY A 129 -1.48 -7.14 1.05
N VAL A 130 -1.76 -5.91 0.63
CA VAL A 130 -2.12 -4.78 1.49
C VAL A 130 -3.56 -4.40 1.19
N TYR A 131 -4.45 -4.68 2.13
CA TYR A 131 -5.88 -4.39 2.04
C TYR A 131 -6.22 -3.10 2.79
N MET A 132 -7.02 -2.26 2.14
CA MET A 132 -7.35 -0.91 2.54
C MET A 132 -8.86 -0.72 2.57
N SER A 133 -9.37 -0.23 3.70
CA SER A 133 -10.80 0.09 3.87
C SER A 133 -10.96 1.32 4.75
N ILE A 134 -12.04 2.08 4.55
CA ILE A 134 -12.37 3.20 5.44
C ILE A 134 -12.77 2.63 6.82
N ASP A 135 -12.30 3.27 7.88
CA ASP A 135 -12.63 2.91 9.26
C ASP A 135 -14.14 3.00 9.50
N VAL A 136 -14.70 1.93 10.05
CA VAL A 136 -16.12 1.89 10.44
C VAL A 136 -16.16 1.75 11.96
N PRO A 137 -16.77 2.69 12.69
CA PRO A 137 -16.81 2.64 14.14
C PRO A 137 -17.57 1.40 14.61
N VAL A 138 -17.01 0.71 15.61
CA VAL A 138 -17.65 -0.45 16.24
C VAL A 138 -18.90 0.00 17.00
N PRO A 139 -20.11 -0.47 16.67
CA PRO A 139 -21.32 -0.12 17.38
C PRO A 139 -21.20 -0.40 18.89
N VAL A 140 -21.77 0.47 19.72
CA VAL A 140 -21.66 0.36 21.20
C VAL A 140 -22.22 -0.98 21.69
N ASN A 141 -23.30 -1.46 21.07
CA ASN A 141 -24.01 -2.69 21.45
C ASN A 141 -23.58 -3.92 20.62
N ALA A 142 -22.49 -3.84 19.86
CA ALA A 142 -22.03 -4.98 19.07
C ALA A 142 -21.54 -6.13 19.97
N PRO A 143 -21.90 -7.39 19.66
CA PRO A 143 -21.38 -8.53 20.39
C PRO A 143 -19.85 -8.57 20.27
N ASN A 144 -19.16 -8.80 21.39
CA ASN A 144 -17.70 -8.81 21.46
C ASN A 144 -17.02 -7.52 20.95
N ALA A 145 -17.67 -6.35 21.07
CA ALA A 145 -17.13 -5.07 20.61
C ALA A 145 -15.72 -4.76 21.12
N VAL A 146 -15.38 -5.20 22.34
CA VAL A 146 -14.05 -5.02 22.96
C VAL A 146 -12.95 -5.61 22.07
N ARG A 147 -13.18 -6.76 21.43
CA ARG A 147 -12.22 -7.42 20.54
C ARG A 147 -11.82 -6.54 19.35
N PHE A 148 -12.75 -5.75 18.81
CA PHE A 148 -12.50 -4.87 17.67
C PHE A 148 -11.93 -3.50 18.08
N ARG A 149 -11.96 -3.17 19.38
CA ARG A 149 -11.41 -1.93 19.96
C ARG A 149 -10.05 -2.11 20.64
N SER A 150 -9.64 -3.35 20.91
CA SER A 150 -8.40 -3.67 21.65
C SER A 150 -7.11 -3.29 20.91
N GLY A 151 -7.17 -3.07 19.60
CA GLY A 151 -5.97 -2.88 18.78
C GLY A 151 -5.18 -4.17 18.56
N ASP A 152 -5.82 -5.33 18.75
CA ASP A 152 -5.22 -6.63 18.48
C ASP A 152 -4.94 -6.82 16.98
N SER A 153 -3.66 -6.99 16.64
CA SER A 153 -3.21 -7.20 15.25
C SER A 153 -3.66 -8.51 14.62
N THR A 154 -4.21 -9.44 15.40
CA THR A 154 -4.77 -10.73 14.91
C THR A 154 -6.26 -10.64 14.57
N VAL A 155 -6.87 -9.47 14.79
CA VAL A 155 -8.30 -9.25 14.57
C VAL A 155 -8.49 -8.33 13.38
N VAL A 156 -9.29 -8.77 12.40
CA VAL A 156 -9.65 -7.91 11.27
C VAL A 156 -10.52 -6.72 11.73
N PRO A 157 -10.43 -5.55 11.09
CA PRO A 157 -11.26 -4.41 11.43
C PRO A 157 -12.77 -4.72 11.37
N TRP A 158 -13.57 -3.96 12.10
CA TRP A 158 -15.04 -4.16 12.12
C TRP A 158 -15.69 -4.04 10.74
N SER A 159 -15.12 -3.28 9.80
CA SER A 159 -15.58 -3.25 8.41
C SER A 159 -15.67 -4.63 7.74
N TYR A 160 -14.86 -5.60 8.19
CA TYR A 160 -14.81 -6.97 7.69
C TYR A 160 -15.85 -7.91 8.34
N THR A 161 -16.62 -7.42 9.31
CA THR A 161 -17.82 -8.13 9.81
C THR A 161 -19.08 -7.73 9.05
N ILE A 162 -19.05 -6.56 8.40
CA ILE A 162 -20.15 -6.00 7.59
C ILE A 162 -19.99 -6.42 6.13
N SER A 163 -18.77 -6.34 5.60
CA SER A 163 -18.41 -6.83 4.27
C SER A 163 -17.86 -8.25 4.36
N ALA A 164 -18.04 -9.05 3.30
CA ALA A 164 -17.44 -10.38 3.26
C ALA A 164 -15.91 -10.25 3.28
N ALA A 165 -15.28 -10.73 4.35
CA ALA A 165 -13.82 -10.75 4.43
C ALA A 165 -13.20 -11.51 3.24
N PRO A 166 -12.10 -11.01 2.67
CA PRO A 166 -11.33 -11.71 1.65
C PRO A 166 -11.07 -13.15 2.07
N ALA A 167 -11.14 -14.10 1.13
CA ALA A 167 -11.02 -15.53 1.44
C ALA A 167 -9.74 -15.85 2.23
N VAL A 168 -8.65 -15.15 1.90
CA VAL A 168 -7.32 -15.25 2.51
C VAL A 168 -7.25 -14.81 3.98
N MET A 169 -8.32 -14.26 4.55
CA MET A 169 -8.38 -13.84 5.95
C MET A 169 -9.30 -14.72 6.80
N ARG A 170 -9.93 -15.75 6.22
CA ARG A 170 -10.95 -16.56 6.89
C ARG A 170 -10.36 -17.63 7.81
N ASP A 171 -9.17 -18.14 7.48
CA ASP A 171 -8.50 -19.23 8.22
C ASP A 171 -7.82 -18.76 9.52
N GLY A 172 -8.04 -17.51 9.90
CA GLY A 172 -7.42 -16.89 11.06
C GLY A 172 -6.07 -16.26 10.74
N ALA A 173 -5.50 -15.60 11.75
CA ALA A 173 -4.33 -14.76 11.55
C ALA A 173 -3.05 -15.55 11.25
N GLU A 174 -2.96 -16.78 11.75
CA GLU A 174 -1.78 -17.66 11.68
C GLU A 174 -2.06 -18.95 10.88
N GLY A 175 -2.90 -18.87 9.86
CA GLY A 175 -3.18 -20.01 8.99
C GLY A 175 -1.92 -20.53 8.27
N PRO A 176 -1.87 -21.83 7.92
CA PRO A 176 -0.72 -22.43 7.25
C PRO A 176 -0.54 -21.97 5.79
N LEU A 177 -1.64 -21.60 5.13
CA LEU A 177 -1.64 -21.12 3.74
C LEU A 177 -1.84 -19.61 3.62
N SER A 178 -2.35 -18.98 4.69
CA SER A 178 -2.61 -17.55 4.71
C SER A 178 -2.43 -17.01 6.12
N LYS A 179 -1.69 -15.91 6.21
CA LYS A 179 -1.47 -15.17 7.46
C LYS A 179 -1.93 -13.73 7.24
N PHE A 180 -2.37 -13.06 8.31
CA PHE A 180 -2.62 -11.62 8.22
C PHE A 180 -2.24 -10.88 9.49
N TYR A 181 -2.00 -9.59 9.32
CA TYR A 181 -1.66 -8.62 10.35
C TYR A 181 -2.48 -7.35 10.12
N THR A 182 -3.34 -7.02 11.07
CA THR A 182 -4.03 -5.73 11.09
C THR A 182 -3.11 -4.68 11.70
N ILE A 183 -2.85 -3.59 10.98
CA ILE A 183 -2.03 -2.50 11.51
C ILE A 183 -2.80 -1.79 12.63
N PRO A 184 -2.32 -1.81 13.89
CA PRO A 184 -2.99 -1.13 14.99
C PRO A 184 -2.72 0.38 14.94
N SER A 185 -3.67 1.17 15.46
CA SER A 185 -3.41 2.60 15.71
C SER A 185 -2.63 2.73 17.01
N VAL A 186 -1.38 3.15 16.90
CA VAL A 186 -0.47 3.34 18.04
C VAL A 186 0.09 4.76 18.03
N PRO A 187 0.48 5.33 19.17
CA PRO A 187 1.18 6.61 19.22
C PRO A 187 2.40 6.59 18.29
N GLY A 188 2.50 7.59 17.41
CA GLY A 188 3.53 7.66 16.37
C GLY A 188 3.16 6.98 15.04
N ASN A 189 2.07 6.21 14.97
CA ASN A 189 1.56 5.62 13.73
C ASN A 189 0.03 5.43 13.82
N LEU A 190 -0.68 6.56 13.83
CA LEU A 190 -2.14 6.62 13.81
C LEU A 190 -2.66 6.26 12.41
N TYR A 191 -3.95 5.94 12.31
CA TYR A 191 -4.56 5.67 11.01
C TYR A 191 -4.41 6.85 10.04
N PRO A 192 -3.99 6.61 8.78
CA PRO A 192 -3.90 7.65 7.77
C PRO A 192 -5.26 8.31 7.59
N THR A 193 -5.26 9.63 7.48
CA THR A 193 -6.45 10.41 7.15
C THR A 193 -6.62 10.45 5.63
N LEU A 194 -7.86 10.46 5.15
CA LEU A 194 -8.16 10.55 3.73
C LEU A 194 -8.63 11.97 3.37
N PRO A 195 -8.23 12.53 2.22
CA PRO A 195 -7.46 11.90 1.14
C PRO A 195 -5.96 11.73 1.47
N THR A 196 -5.32 10.74 0.85
CA THR A 196 -3.88 10.46 0.97
C THR A 196 -3.29 10.01 -0.37
N THR A 197 -1.97 9.90 -0.49
CA THR A 197 -1.28 9.45 -1.71
C THR A 197 -0.62 8.08 -1.51
N PHE A 198 -0.31 7.38 -2.60
CA PHE A 198 0.44 6.11 -2.50
C PHE A 198 1.83 6.28 -1.86
N PRO A 199 2.63 7.32 -2.15
CA PRO A 199 3.90 7.53 -1.44
C PRO A 199 3.75 7.80 0.06
N ASP A 200 2.73 8.58 0.46
CA ASP A 200 2.45 8.81 1.88
C ASP A 200 2.05 7.50 2.58
N LEU A 201 1.24 6.68 1.91
CA LEU A 201 0.89 5.35 2.40
C LEU A 201 2.09 4.42 2.47
N ALA A 202 3.00 4.43 1.49
CA ALA A 202 4.23 3.65 1.54
C ALA A 202 5.08 4.05 2.77
N THR A 203 5.18 5.35 3.04
CA THR A 203 5.88 5.89 4.22
C THR A 203 5.20 5.45 5.52
N TYR A 204 3.87 5.50 5.58
CA TYR A 204 3.08 5.01 6.72
C TYR A 204 3.29 3.50 6.97
N LEU A 205 3.32 2.70 5.92
CA LEU A 205 3.55 1.26 6.04
C LEU A 205 4.99 0.96 6.49
N ALA A 206 5.97 1.69 5.97
CA ALA A 206 7.35 1.60 6.43
C ALA A 206 7.48 1.97 7.92
N SER A 207 6.83 3.05 8.38
CA SER A 207 6.81 3.40 9.81
C SER A 207 6.10 2.36 10.67
N ALA A 208 5.00 1.77 10.19
CA ALA A 208 4.32 0.67 10.87
C ALA A 208 5.22 -0.56 11.03
N PHE A 209 6.00 -0.89 10.01
CA PHE A 209 6.97 -1.98 10.02
C PHE A 209 8.11 -1.72 11.02
N GLU A 210 8.67 -0.52 11.01
CA GLU A 210 9.73 -0.12 11.94
C GLU A 210 9.26 -0.12 13.40
N LEU A 211 8.02 0.32 13.66
CA LEU A 211 7.42 0.19 15.00
C LEU A 211 7.22 -1.27 15.40
N SER A 212 6.91 -2.16 14.45
CA SER A 212 6.86 -3.59 14.74
C SER A 212 8.24 -4.15 15.10
N ARG A 213 9.32 -3.72 14.45
CA ARG A 213 10.68 -4.16 14.80
C ARG A 213 11.09 -3.69 16.19
N ASN A 214 10.80 -2.42 16.50
CA ASN A 214 11.29 -1.74 17.70
C ASN A 214 10.31 -1.80 18.88
N GLY A 215 9.08 -2.27 18.68
CA GLY A 215 8.02 -2.25 19.69
C GLY A 215 8.39 -2.99 20.97
N ALA A 216 7.95 -2.50 22.13
CA ALA A 216 8.15 -3.20 23.40
C ALA A 216 7.27 -4.46 23.48
N PRO A 217 7.74 -5.56 24.12
CA PRO A 217 6.96 -6.80 24.23
C PRO A 217 5.71 -6.64 25.11
N GLU A 218 5.74 -5.71 26.07
CA GLU A 218 4.63 -5.40 26.99
C GLU A 218 3.67 -4.33 26.44
N GLY A 219 3.91 -3.84 25.22
CA GLY A 219 3.10 -2.79 24.60
C GLY A 219 1.80 -3.30 23.96
N TYR A 220 1.51 -2.82 22.76
CA TYR A 220 0.31 -3.19 22.02
C TYR A 220 0.30 -4.68 21.63
N PRO A 221 -0.84 -5.40 21.80
CA PRO A 221 -0.93 -6.82 21.50
C PRO A 221 -0.53 -7.17 20.06
N GLY A 222 0.51 -7.98 19.94
CA GLY A 222 1.02 -8.47 18.66
C GLY A 222 1.78 -7.42 17.84
N LEU A 223 2.18 -6.28 18.40
CA LEU A 223 2.89 -5.23 17.66
C LEU A 223 4.15 -5.74 16.93
N ARG A 224 4.90 -6.68 17.52
CA ARG A 224 6.10 -7.29 16.92
C ARG A 224 5.84 -8.31 15.82
N ARG A 225 4.58 -8.63 15.56
CA ARG A 225 4.22 -9.77 14.72
C ARG A 225 4.48 -9.50 13.25
N LEU A 226 4.26 -8.27 12.77
CA LEU A 226 4.50 -7.94 11.37
C LEU A 226 5.96 -8.17 10.97
N SER A 227 6.91 -7.67 11.76
CA SER A 227 8.35 -7.84 11.52
C SER A 227 8.78 -9.30 11.61
N LYS A 228 8.20 -10.07 12.54
CA LYS A 228 8.43 -11.52 12.60
C LYS A 228 7.89 -12.24 11.38
N LEU A 229 6.69 -11.88 10.91
CA LEU A 229 6.09 -12.46 9.71
C LEU A 229 6.97 -12.18 8.50
N VAL A 230 7.26 -10.91 8.20
CA VAL A 230 8.10 -10.52 7.06
C VAL A 230 9.45 -11.22 7.10
N GLY A 231 10.17 -11.19 8.23
CA GLY A 231 11.48 -11.86 8.34
C GLY A 231 11.42 -13.39 8.23
N SER A 232 10.31 -14.02 8.65
CA SER A 232 10.14 -15.47 8.50
C SER A 232 9.73 -15.91 7.10
N LEU A 233 9.01 -15.06 6.36
CA LEU A 233 8.47 -15.38 5.05
C LEU A 233 9.39 -14.95 3.90
N TYR A 234 10.22 -13.93 4.13
CA TYR A 234 11.16 -13.37 3.14
C TYR A 234 12.57 -13.24 3.75
N PRO A 235 13.24 -14.35 4.07
CA PRO A 235 14.56 -14.31 4.72
C PRO A 235 15.63 -13.62 3.83
N GLU A 236 15.48 -13.69 2.51
CA GLU A 236 16.38 -13.03 1.55
C GLU A 236 16.34 -11.49 1.67
N GLU A 237 15.22 -10.90 2.10
CA GLU A 237 15.13 -9.45 2.30
C GLU A 237 16.05 -8.96 3.43
N ASP A 238 16.34 -9.80 4.43
CA ASP A 238 17.26 -9.46 5.52
C ASP A 238 18.73 -9.48 5.05
N PHE A 239 19.08 -10.28 4.04
CA PHE A 239 20.44 -10.35 3.46
C PHE A 239 20.78 -9.11 2.63
N ASP A 240 19.85 -8.67 1.77
CA ASP A 240 20.01 -7.44 0.99
C ASP A 240 20.18 -6.20 1.89
N MET A 241 19.53 -6.21 3.05
CA MET A 241 19.63 -5.16 4.06
C MET A 241 20.99 -5.14 4.78
N MET A 242 21.58 -6.31 5.03
CA MET A 242 22.94 -6.40 5.58
C MET A 242 23.99 -6.00 4.54
N GLU A 243 23.83 -6.39 3.27
CA GLU A 243 24.80 -6.08 2.22
C GLU A 243 24.81 -4.58 1.84
N ALA A 244 23.63 -3.94 1.84
CA ALA A 244 23.51 -2.49 1.64
C ALA A 244 24.17 -1.69 2.79
N ASP A 245 24.03 -2.15 4.04
CA ASP A 245 24.72 -1.57 5.20
C ASP A 245 26.25 -1.87 5.18
N GLU A 246 26.69 -3.01 4.61
CA GLU A 246 28.13 -3.35 4.50
C GLU A 246 28.89 -2.48 3.50
N LYS A 247 28.28 -2.11 2.37
CA LYS A 247 28.87 -1.19 1.38
C LYS A 247 29.03 0.24 1.94
N VAL A 248 28.17 0.65 2.87
CA VAL A 248 28.30 1.94 3.59
C VAL A 248 29.25 1.83 4.81
N GLY A 249 29.30 0.65 5.45
CA GLY A 249 30.06 0.40 6.68
C GLY A 249 31.57 0.25 6.52
N MET A 250 32.11 -0.02 5.32
CA MET A 250 33.55 -0.21 5.15
C MET A 250 34.39 1.07 5.33
N ARG A 251 33.80 2.27 5.14
CA ARG A 251 34.50 3.55 5.40
C ARG A 251 34.58 3.92 6.88
N GLN A 252 33.81 3.26 7.76
CA GLN A 252 33.69 3.64 9.18
C GLN A 252 34.42 2.67 10.12
N LYS A 253 34.77 1.47 9.65
CA LYS A 253 35.44 0.41 10.44
C LYS A 253 36.92 0.71 10.77
N LEU A 254 37.53 1.77 10.22
CA LEU A 254 38.87 2.23 10.62
C LEU A 254 38.88 3.26 11.76
N LYS A 255 37.71 3.73 12.24
CA LYS A 255 37.62 4.72 13.33
C LYS A 255 37.27 4.15 14.71
N ASN A 256 36.94 2.86 14.81
CA ASN A 256 36.42 2.27 16.06
C ASN A 256 37.47 1.47 16.87
N PHE A 257 38.77 1.70 16.67
CA PHE A 257 39.80 1.02 17.48
C PHE A 257 40.12 1.71 18.82
N VAL A 258 39.37 2.74 19.22
CA VAL A 258 39.48 3.33 20.57
C VAL A 258 38.10 3.69 21.11
N GLY A 259 37.63 2.92 22.09
CA GLY A 259 36.70 3.41 23.11
C GLY A 259 35.22 3.06 22.94
N PHE A 260 34.73 2.26 23.89
CA PHE A 260 33.42 2.35 24.53
C PHE A 260 32.15 2.46 23.66
N GLY A 261 31.44 1.33 23.57
CA GLY A 261 30.00 1.24 23.85
C GLY A 261 29.02 2.05 22.99
N SER A 262 28.49 1.41 21.95
CA SER A 262 27.07 1.54 21.57
C SER A 262 26.70 0.41 20.62
N LYS A 263 25.53 -0.20 20.84
CA LYS A 263 24.94 -1.16 19.89
C LYS A 263 24.70 -0.43 18.56
N PRO A 264 25.01 -1.02 17.39
CA PRO A 264 24.80 -0.37 16.12
C PRO A 264 23.31 -0.07 15.93
N GLN A 265 22.98 1.21 15.93
CA GLN A 265 21.69 1.73 15.51
C GLN A 265 21.59 1.48 14.01
N ARG A 266 20.84 0.45 13.61
CA ARG A 266 20.53 0.14 12.21
C ARG A 266 20.01 1.40 11.51
N SER A 267 20.46 1.61 10.27
CA SER A 267 20.38 2.90 9.60
C SER A 267 18.93 3.24 9.21
N ARG A 268 18.23 3.97 10.08
CA ARG A 268 16.92 4.66 9.89
C ARG A 268 16.79 5.40 8.54
N ASN A 269 17.92 5.66 7.89
CA ASN A 269 18.06 6.48 6.72
C ASN A 269 17.95 5.70 5.41
N ALA A 270 18.49 4.48 5.31
CA ALA A 270 18.58 3.77 4.02
C ALA A 270 17.21 3.46 3.40
N GLU A 271 16.26 3.00 4.23
CA GLU A 271 14.89 2.68 3.80
C GLU A 271 14.11 3.94 3.37
N MET A 272 14.31 5.06 4.06
CA MET A 272 13.67 6.33 3.71
C MET A 272 14.28 6.94 2.44
N TYR A 273 15.60 6.82 2.26
CA TYR A 273 16.28 7.35 1.06
C TYR A 273 15.82 6.64 -0.22
N GLU A 274 15.60 5.33 -0.18
CA GLU A 274 15.13 4.57 -1.35
C GLU A 274 13.67 4.87 -1.73
N LEU A 275 12.83 5.22 -0.74
CA LEU A 275 11.44 5.62 -0.97
C LEU A 275 11.31 7.08 -1.43
N VAL A 276 12.24 7.96 -1.03
CA VAL A 276 12.13 9.42 -1.19
C VAL A 276 12.98 9.99 -2.33
N THR A 277 13.98 9.27 -2.86
CA THR A 277 14.78 9.78 -3.99
C THR A 277 14.15 9.44 -5.34
N PRO A 278 13.46 10.39 -6.02
CA PRO A 278 13.32 10.29 -7.46
C PRO A 278 14.73 10.35 -8.05
N PHE A 279 15.03 9.44 -8.99
CA PHE A 279 16.30 9.44 -9.72
C PHE A 279 16.59 10.86 -10.23
N VAL A 280 17.68 11.46 -9.77
CA VAL A 280 18.35 12.54 -10.50
C VAL A 280 19.08 11.81 -11.63
N PRO A 281 18.81 12.11 -12.92
CA PRO A 281 19.62 11.59 -14.01
C PRO A 281 21.09 11.94 -13.73
N ASP A 282 21.97 10.95 -13.77
CA ASP A 282 23.41 11.19 -13.73
C ASP A 282 23.79 12.04 -14.95
N ASP A 283 23.92 13.35 -14.75
CA ASP A 283 24.61 14.26 -15.67
C ASP A 283 26.12 13.96 -15.60
N TYR A 284 26.53 12.80 -16.13
CA TYR A 284 27.91 12.58 -16.58
C TYR A 284 27.92 12.58 -18.10
N GLY A 285 27.98 13.79 -18.65
CA GLY A 285 28.03 14.06 -20.08
C GLY A 285 28.60 15.44 -20.39
N ARG A 286 29.80 15.74 -19.89
CA ARG A 286 30.76 16.68 -20.50
C ARG A 286 32.20 16.28 -20.19
#